data_AF-A0AA40SIA5-F1
#
_entry.id   AF-A0AA40SIA5-F1
#
_cell.length_a   1.000
_cell.length_b   1.000
_cell.length_c   1.000
_cell.angle_alpha   90.00
_cell.angle_beta   90.00
_cell.angle_gamma   90.00
#
_symmetry.space_group_name_H-M   'P 1'
#
loop_
_entity.id
_entity.type
_entity.pdbx_description
1 polymer ?
#
loop_
_entity_poly.entity_id
_entity_poly.type
_entity_poly.pdbx_seq_one_letter_code
_entity_poly.pdbx_strand_id
1 'polypeptide(L)' 'MPSGHRPTVAEAEARILHLRANGPTPYAFTLRTSFPPGAAQPLTGEVPEGLGCSA' A
#
# COMPACT_ATOMS: atom_id res chain seq x y z
N MET A 1 -0.79 -6.04 1.56
CA MET A 1 0.52 -5.73 0.96
C MET A 1 0.45 -6.06 -0.51
N PRO A 2 1.14 -5.33 -1.43
CA PRO A 2 1.20 -5.71 -2.84
C PRO A 2 1.56 -7.20 -2.90
N SER A 3 0.77 -8.00 -3.61
CA SER A 3 0.76 -9.46 -3.53
C SER A 3 2.15 -10.05 -3.76
N GLY A 4 2.88 -10.32 -2.68
CA GLY A 4 4.23 -10.91 -2.70
C GLY A 4 5.41 -9.94 -2.54
N HIS A 5 5.22 -8.62 -2.58
CA HIS A 5 6.33 -7.68 -2.40
C HIS A 5 6.40 -7.18 -0.96
N ARG A 6 7.44 -7.60 -0.23
CA ARG A 6 7.80 -7.00 1.05
C ARG A 6 8.69 -5.79 0.77
N PRO A 7 8.24 -4.55 1.08
CA PRO A 7 9.07 -3.38 0.85
C PRO A 7 10.40 -3.48 1.59
N THR A 8 11.46 -3.06 0.91
CA THR A 8 12.83 -2.98 1.41
C THR A 8 13.11 -1.64 2.09
N VAL A 9 14.21 -1.56 2.82
CA VAL A 9 14.67 -0.30 3.44
C VAL A 9 15.03 0.74 2.37
N ALA A 10 15.70 0.33 1.28
CA ALA A 10 16.06 1.24 0.20
C ALA A 10 14.82 1.90 -0.46
N GLU A 11 13.73 1.14 -0.61
CA GLU A 11 12.46 1.71 -1.09
C GLU A 11 11.83 2.69 -0.08
N ALA A 12 11.99 2.45 1.22
CA ALA A 12 11.53 3.38 2.24
C ALA A 12 12.31 4.70 2.18
N GLU A 13 13.64 4.63 2.03
CA GLU A 13 14.50 5.82 1.88
C GLU A 13 14.13 6.63 0.64
N ALA A 14 13.90 5.97 -0.50
CA ALA A 14 13.46 6.61 -1.73
C ALA A 14 12.14 7.37 -1.54
N ARG A 15 11.18 6.80 -0.80
CA ARG A 15 9.91 7.47 -0.47
C ARG A 15 10.10 8.68 0.43
N ILE A 16 11.02 8.63 1.40
CA ILE A 16 11.34 9.78 2.27
C ILE A 16 11.97 10.91 1.45
N LEU A 17 12.91 10.60 0.56
CA LEU A 17 13.52 11.59 -0.33
C LEU A 17 12.46 12.25 -1.21
N HIS A 18 11.58 11.44 -1.81
CA HIS A 18 10.48 11.94 -2.65
C HIS A 18 9.55 12.88 -1.88
N LEU A 19 9.17 12.51 -0.66
CA LEU A 19 8.30 13.32 0.21
C LEU A 19 8.92 14.68 0.53
N ARG A 20 10.23 14.73 0.80
CA ARG A 20 10.93 16.00 1.08
C ARG A 20 11.03 16.89 -0.17
N ALA A 21 11.26 16.30 -1.33
CA ALA A 21 11.45 17.03 -2.58
C ALA A 21 10.13 17.51 -3.21
N ASN A 22 9.05 16.73 -3.12
CA ASN A 22 7.79 16.97 -3.84
C ASN A 22 6.60 17.28 -2.92
N GLY A 23 6.78 17.15 -1.61
CA GLY A 23 5.67 17.15 -0.67
C GLY A 23 4.87 15.83 -0.71
N PRO A 24 3.71 15.78 -0.02
CA PRO A 24 2.87 14.58 0.02
C PRO A 24 2.33 14.21 -1.36
N THR A 25 2.48 12.95 -1.77
CA THR A 25 1.92 12.38 -3.01
C THR A 25 1.32 10.99 -2.74
N PRO A 26 0.50 10.41 -3.64
CA PRO A 26 0.05 9.01 -3.49
C PRO A 26 1.19 8.00 -3.38
N TYR A 27 2.35 8.30 -3.97
CA TYR A 27 3.55 7.45 -3.91
C TYR A 27 4.25 7.52 -2.55
N ALA A 28 4.29 8.70 -1.92
CA ALA A 28 4.83 8.92 -0.58
C ALA A 28 3.90 9.84 0.23
N PHE A 29 2.97 9.24 0.98
CA PHE A 29 1.94 9.95 1.72
C PHE A 29 2.27 10.08 3.21
N THR A 30 1.56 10.98 3.87
CA THR A 30 1.54 11.09 5.34
C THR A 30 0.12 10.85 5.84
N LEU A 31 -0.05 10.48 7.11
CA LEU A 31 -1.39 10.25 7.68
C LEU A 31 -2.26 11.51 7.72
N ARG A 32 -1.67 12.70 7.57
CA ARG A 32 -2.40 13.99 7.58
C ARG A 32 -3.16 14.24 6.28
N THR A 33 -2.71 13.66 5.16
CA THR A 33 -3.25 13.93 3.83
C THR A 33 -3.72 12.64 3.21
N SER A 34 -5.02 12.53 2.98
CA SER A 34 -5.62 11.40 2.26
C SER A 34 -5.49 11.61 0.75
N PHE A 35 -5.32 10.51 0.03
CA PHE A 35 -5.37 10.45 -1.43
C PHE A 35 -6.48 9.49 -1.84
N PRO A 36 -7.15 9.71 -2.98
CA PRO A 36 -8.14 8.78 -3.49
C PRO A 36 -7.51 7.39 -3.73
N PRO A 37 -8.28 6.30 -3.62
CA PRO A 37 -7.77 4.97 -3.91
C PRO A 37 -7.29 4.89 -5.36
N GLY A 38 -6.09 4.34 -5.56
CA GLY A 38 -5.61 3.98 -6.88
C GLY A 38 -6.42 2.80 -7.46
N ALA A 39 -6.29 2.54 -8.76
CA ALA A 39 -6.90 1.39 -9.40
C ALA A 39 -6.37 0.09 -8.76
N ALA A 40 -7.16 -0.50 -7.87
CA ALA A 40 -6.88 -1.82 -7.32
C ALA A 40 -7.19 -2.85 -8.41
N GLN A 41 -6.20 -3.64 -8.80
CA GLN A 41 -6.49 -4.83 -9.60
C GLN A 41 -7.16 -5.84 -8.66
N PRO A 42 -8.39 -6.29 -8.95
CA PRO A 42 -9.03 -7.30 -8.13
C PRO A 42 -8.18 -8.57 -8.17
N LEU A 43 -7.78 -9.03 -6.99
CA LEU A 43 -7.12 -10.32 -6.85
C LEU A 43 -8.22 -11.37 -6.98
N THR A 44 -8.38 -11.97 -8.17
CA THR A 44 -9.27 -13.11 -8.36
C THR A 44 -8.65 -14.32 -7.66
N GLY A 45 -8.88 -14.44 -6.35
CA GLY A 45 -8.48 -15.61 -5.57
C GLY A 45 -9.70 -16.15 -4.83
N GLU A 46 -10.06 -17.40 -5.11
CA GLU A 46 -11.06 -18.16 -4.37
C GLU A 46 -10.69 -18.11 -2.88
N VAL A 47 -11.60 -17.67 -2.01
CA VAL A 47 -11.41 -17.72 -0.56
C VAL A 47 -11.73 -19.15 -0.12
N PRO A 48 -10.77 -19.92 0.45
CA PRO A 48 -11.08 -21.25 0.97
C PRO A 48 -12.20 -21.24 2.02
N GLU A 49 -13.25 -22.02 1.82
CA GLU A 49 -14.31 -22.27 2.81
C GLU A 49 -13.68 -22.77 4.12
N GLY A 50 -13.75 -21.96 5.17
CA GLY A 50 -13.15 -22.25 6.49
C GLY A 50 -12.43 -21.08 7.15
N LEU A 51 -12.23 -19.97 6.43
CA LEU A 51 -11.60 -18.74 6.93
C LEU A 51 -12.58 -17.77 7.62
N GLY A 52 -13.84 -18.17 7.79
CA GLY A 52 -14.83 -17.36 8.49
C GLY A 52 -14.52 -17.26 9.99
N CYS A 53 -14.37 -16.04 10.50
CA CYS A 53 -14.36 -15.82 11.95
C CYS A 53 -15.74 -16.22 12.49
N SER A 54 -15.82 -17.35 13.19
CA SER A 54 -17.02 -17.69 13.96
C SER A 54 -17.22 -16.65 15.06
N ALA A 55 -18.47 -16.19 15.19
CA ALA A 55 -18.93 -15.13 16.10
C ALA A 55 -18.80 -15.51 17.58
#